data_AF-A0A940ZDJ8-F1
#
_entry.id   AF-A0A940ZDJ8-F1
#
_cell.length_a   1.000
_cell.length_b   1.000
_cell.length_c   1.000
_cell.angle_alpha   90.00
_cell.angle_beta   90.00
_cell.angle_gamma   90.00
#
_symmetry.space_group_name_H-M   'P 1'
#
loop_
_entity.id
_entity.type
_entity.pdbx_description
1 polymer ?
#
loop_
_entity_poly.entity_id
_entity_poly.type
_entity_poly.pdbx_seq_one_letter_code
_entity_poly.pdbx_strand_id
1 'polypeptide(L)'
;MKRKVNPLNSLADIRRIRDVLREKPRDLLLFDLATQTGMEINQILNLRVRDLAGCKAGDRLIFPHPGQKPPTRVMISSTLHQSWEKYLRDISPSPDDYLIKSQKNSRPPTLSSVSHMINGWFDAAQVKGVKGAKSLKRTWEVFFKSRSLQSDKRKNQTERKSPNDYMQVLKPLGEMSTIQETVHAELFKAIICGRIPPGEKIVIDKIAMQMRVSRIPVREALHRLQEAGLISIDKWKGAIINKLSVENLKEITHIRLMLESQAAQRAAENCSPQLDKELEILHEQWKRSIPLMKKNDLKTVEEYLRLNRQFHHAIYREAHMPILHQIINALWDRVSPYLHILVAGEIEGAVTSETIQIHQGMLNGMKNHSAAEVSRWLKEDLIR
;
A
#
# COMPACT_ATOMS: atom_id res chain seq x y z
N MET A 1 32.24 -11.84 -26.52
CA MET A 1 31.49 -10.94 -25.61
C MET A 1 30.00 -11.32 -25.61
N LYS A 2 29.44 -11.84 -24.51
CA LYS A 2 27.99 -12.04 -24.39
C LYS A 2 27.34 -10.66 -24.18
N ARG A 3 26.59 -10.15 -25.18
CA ARG A 3 25.81 -8.90 -25.05
C ARG A 3 24.92 -9.01 -23.79
N LYS A 4 25.06 -8.12 -22.82
CA LYS A 4 24.15 -8.01 -21.66
C LYS A 4 22.75 -7.74 -22.21
N VAL A 5 21.82 -8.68 -21.97
CA VAL A 5 20.41 -8.53 -22.35
C VAL A 5 19.71 -7.78 -21.22
N ASN A 6 19.18 -6.59 -21.52
CA ASN A 6 18.47 -5.76 -20.56
C ASN A 6 16.97 -6.09 -20.53
N PRO A 7 16.29 -5.97 -19.37
CA PRO A 7 14.83 -6.10 -19.28
C PRO A 7 14.12 -5.01 -20.07
N LEU A 8 12.80 -5.13 -20.25
CA LEU A 8 11.98 -3.99 -20.68
C LEU A 8 12.05 -2.92 -19.57
N ASN A 9 12.70 -1.80 -19.84
CA ASN A 9 13.05 -0.81 -18.81
C ASN A 9 11.88 0.11 -18.40
N SER A 10 10.68 -0.06 -18.97
CA SER A 10 9.54 0.80 -18.71
C SER A 10 8.22 0.04 -18.80
N LEU A 11 7.32 0.31 -17.86
CA LEU A 11 5.92 -0.15 -17.93
C LEU A 11 5.21 0.41 -19.18
N ALA A 12 5.64 1.56 -19.70
CA ALA A 12 5.12 2.11 -20.95
C ALA A 12 5.49 1.24 -22.15
N ASP A 13 6.68 0.65 -22.18
CA ASP A 13 7.12 -0.25 -23.27
C ASP A 13 6.33 -1.56 -23.25
N ILE A 14 6.07 -2.10 -22.05
CA ILE A 14 5.21 -3.28 -21.87
C ILE A 14 3.80 -3.00 -22.40
N ARG A 15 3.23 -1.83 -22.07
CA ARG A 15 1.91 -1.42 -22.59
C ARG A 15 1.91 -1.29 -24.11
N ARG A 16 2.90 -0.61 -24.69
CA ARG A 16 3.03 -0.46 -26.16
C ARG A 16 3.10 -1.81 -26.88
N ILE A 17 3.88 -2.77 -26.37
CA ILE A 17 3.94 -4.12 -26.96
C ILE A 17 2.58 -4.81 -26.83
N ARG A 18 1.91 -4.75 -25.67
CA ARG A 18 0.57 -5.32 -25.51
C ARG A 18 -0.45 -4.71 -26.48
N ASP A 19 -0.37 -3.41 -26.74
CA ASP A 19 -1.24 -2.72 -27.69
C ASP A 19 -1.05 -3.23 -29.12
N VAL A 20 0.20 -3.44 -29.56
CA VAL A 20 0.52 -4.06 -30.86
C VAL A 20 -0.01 -5.49 -30.96
N LEU A 21 -0.01 -6.22 -29.84
CA LEU A 21 -0.44 -7.62 -29.77
C LEU A 21 -1.93 -7.79 -29.51
N ARG A 22 -2.69 -6.70 -29.35
CA ARG A 22 -4.10 -6.74 -28.94
C ARG A 22 -4.94 -7.66 -29.84
N GLU A 23 -4.74 -7.59 -31.16
CA GLU A 23 -5.47 -8.40 -32.14
C GLU A 23 -4.77 -9.73 -32.50
N LYS A 24 -3.74 -10.11 -31.74
CA LYS A 24 -3.00 -11.37 -31.90
C LYS A 24 -3.06 -12.17 -30.60
N PRO A 25 -4.21 -12.80 -30.28
CA PRO A 25 -4.47 -13.39 -28.97
C PRO A 25 -3.43 -14.44 -28.54
N ARG A 26 -2.94 -15.26 -29.48
CA ARG A 26 -1.84 -16.21 -29.24
C ARG A 26 -0.53 -15.52 -28.83
N ASP A 27 -0.15 -14.47 -29.57
CA ASP A 27 1.10 -13.76 -29.35
C ASP A 27 1.05 -12.94 -28.05
N LEU A 28 -0.12 -12.34 -27.76
CA LEU A 28 -0.40 -11.63 -26.51
C LEU A 28 -0.28 -12.56 -25.29
N LEU A 29 -0.88 -13.76 -25.36
CA LEU A 29 -0.78 -14.75 -24.29
C LEU A 29 0.67 -15.20 -24.05
N LEU A 30 1.43 -15.47 -25.12
CA LEU A 30 2.85 -15.81 -25.02
C LEU A 30 3.66 -14.67 -24.37
N PHE A 31 3.40 -13.43 -24.76
CA PHE A 31 4.07 -12.26 -24.18
C PHE A 31 3.80 -12.12 -22.67
N ASP A 32 2.54 -12.28 -22.26
CA ASP A 32 2.16 -12.18 -20.86
C ASP A 32 2.71 -13.32 -20.02
N LEU A 33 2.68 -14.55 -20.53
CA LEU A 33 3.34 -15.67 -19.86
C LEU A 33 4.82 -15.38 -19.67
N ALA A 34 5.53 -14.94 -20.72
CA ALA A 34 6.97 -14.70 -20.63
C ALA A 34 7.37 -13.55 -19.70
N THR A 35 6.53 -12.51 -19.56
CA THR A 35 6.84 -11.31 -18.76
C THR A 35 6.34 -11.38 -17.32
N GLN A 36 5.28 -12.13 -17.05
CA GLN A 36 4.60 -12.13 -15.75
C GLN A 36 4.85 -13.39 -14.93
N THR A 37 5.32 -14.48 -15.55
CA THR A 37 5.52 -15.77 -14.88
C THR A 37 6.99 -16.11 -14.58
N GLY A 38 7.92 -15.44 -15.26
CA GLY A 38 9.35 -15.75 -15.18
C GLY A 38 9.75 -17.07 -15.86
N MET A 39 8.82 -17.75 -16.55
CA MET A 39 9.09 -18.98 -17.30
C MET A 39 10.03 -18.73 -18.49
N GLU A 40 10.85 -19.73 -18.78
CA GLU A 40 11.62 -19.77 -20.03
C GLU A 40 10.67 -20.02 -21.21
N ILE A 41 10.98 -19.45 -22.38
CA ILE A 41 10.17 -19.66 -23.60
C ILE A 41 9.99 -21.15 -23.90
N ASN A 42 11.04 -21.97 -23.74
CA ASN A 42 10.96 -23.42 -23.91
C ASN A 42 9.94 -24.09 -23.00
N GLN A 43 9.72 -23.55 -21.79
CA GLN A 43 8.73 -24.10 -20.87
C GLN A 43 7.32 -23.73 -21.33
N ILE A 44 7.12 -22.48 -21.75
CA ILE A 44 5.83 -22.00 -22.25
C ILE A 44 5.39 -22.78 -23.50
N LEU A 45 6.33 -23.12 -24.38
CA LEU A 45 6.05 -23.88 -25.61
C LEU A 45 5.61 -25.34 -25.35
N ASN A 46 5.91 -25.89 -24.19
CA ASN A 46 5.48 -27.24 -23.81
C ASN A 46 4.14 -27.26 -23.06
N LEU A 47 3.56 -26.09 -22.75
CA LEU A 47 2.26 -26.01 -22.08
C LEU A 47 1.14 -26.44 -23.03
N ARG A 48 0.15 -27.13 -22.46
CA ARG A 48 -1.12 -27.45 -23.10
C ARG A 48 -2.25 -26.58 -22.57
N VAL A 49 -3.33 -26.49 -23.33
CA VAL A 49 -4.55 -25.75 -22.95
C VAL A 49 -5.11 -26.25 -21.61
N ARG A 50 -5.10 -27.57 -21.39
CA ARG A 50 -5.52 -28.18 -20.10
C ARG A 50 -4.69 -27.75 -18.89
N ASP A 51 -3.43 -27.36 -19.08
CA ASP A 51 -2.55 -26.95 -17.98
C ASP A 51 -2.94 -25.58 -17.40
N LEU A 52 -3.77 -24.82 -18.14
CA LEU A 52 -4.35 -23.54 -17.75
C LEU A 52 -5.89 -23.60 -17.61
N ALA A 53 -6.49 -24.77 -17.79
CA ALA A 53 -7.93 -24.92 -17.74
C ALA A 53 -8.47 -24.67 -16.33
N GLY A 54 -9.59 -23.97 -16.24
CA GLY A 54 -10.26 -23.65 -14.97
C GLY A 54 -9.53 -22.64 -14.08
N CYS A 55 -8.38 -22.13 -14.53
CA CYS A 55 -7.57 -21.20 -13.76
C CYS A 55 -8.17 -19.79 -13.81
N LYS A 56 -8.29 -19.16 -12.63
CA LYS A 56 -8.83 -17.81 -12.42
C LYS A 56 -7.72 -16.83 -12.06
N ALA A 57 -8.00 -15.54 -12.23
CA ALA A 57 -7.14 -14.49 -11.71
C ALA A 57 -6.97 -14.68 -10.18
N GLY A 58 -5.72 -14.70 -9.72
CA GLY A 58 -5.35 -14.98 -8.32
C GLY A 58 -4.94 -16.43 -8.04
N ASP A 59 -5.24 -17.37 -8.94
CA ASP A 59 -4.83 -18.78 -8.77
C ASP A 59 -3.31 -18.93 -8.84
N ARG A 60 -2.79 -19.95 -8.15
CA ARG A 60 -1.38 -20.32 -8.19
C ARG A 60 -1.18 -21.49 -9.14
N LEU A 61 -0.61 -21.22 -10.29
CA LEU A 61 -0.15 -22.25 -11.21
C LEU A 61 1.13 -22.86 -10.66
N ILE A 62 1.13 -24.19 -10.56
CA ILE A 62 2.30 -24.97 -10.20
C ILE A 62 2.81 -25.60 -11.48
N PHE A 63 3.93 -25.08 -11.99
CA PHE A 63 4.58 -25.67 -13.15
C PHE A 63 5.63 -26.67 -12.69
N PRO A 64 5.50 -27.96 -13.02
CA PRO A 64 6.53 -28.94 -12.71
C PRO A 64 7.81 -28.62 -13.50
N HIS A 65 8.96 -28.77 -12.86
CA HIS A 65 10.25 -28.72 -13.55
C HIS A 65 10.70 -30.14 -13.94
N PRO A 66 11.22 -30.34 -15.17
CA PRO A 66 12.00 -31.52 -15.48
C PRO A 66 13.32 -31.50 -14.70
N GLY A 67 13.60 -32.57 -13.96
CA GLY A 67 14.75 -32.66 -13.05
C GLY A 67 14.49 -32.03 -11.68
N GLN A 68 15.36 -32.33 -10.70
CA GLN A 68 15.23 -32.04 -9.26
C GLN A 68 15.20 -30.54 -8.86
N LYS A 69 14.50 -29.69 -9.60
CA LYS A 69 14.24 -28.30 -9.23
C LYS A 69 12.82 -28.17 -8.66
N PRO A 70 12.62 -27.32 -7.63
CA PRO A 70 11.29 -27.08 -7.09
C PRO A 70 10.37 -26.50 -8.17
N PRO A 71 9.08 -26.86 -8.18
CA PRO A 71 8.14 -26.38 -9.19
C PRO A 71 7.98 -24.86 -9.11
N THR A 72 7.89 -24.19 -10.26
CA THR A 72 7.63 -22.75 -10.28
C THR A 72 6.19 -22.49 -9.89
N ARG A 73 6.00 -21.79 -8.78
CA ARG A 73 4.68 -21.31 -8.34
C ARG A 73 4.48 -19.90 -8.85
N VAL A 74 3.50 -19.71 -9.72
CA VAL A 74 3.21 -18.42 -10.33
C VAL A 74 1.77 -18.04 -10.07
N MET A 75 1.57 -16.82 -9.59
CA MET A 75 0.24 -16.25 -9.46
C MET A 75 -0.25 -15.77 -10.83
N ILE A 76 -1.46 -16.17 -11.22
CA ILE A 76 -2.11 -15.65 -12.42
C ILE A 76 -2.61 -14.23 -12.13
N SER A 77 -2.03 -13.23 -12.78
CA SER A 77 -2.54 -11.87 -12.69
C SER A 77 -3.89 -11.73 -13.43
N SER A 78 -4.64 -10.70 -13.10
CA SER A 78 -5.86 -10.35 -13.85
C SER A 78 -5.58 -10.10 -15.34
N THR A 79 -4.44 -9.50 -15.67
CA THR A 79 -4.06 -9.20 -17.07
C THR A 79 -3.67 -10.44 -17.84
N LEU A 80 -2.99 -11.41 -17.21
CA LEU A 80 -2.69 -12.71 -17.82
C LEU A 80 -3.98 -13.52 -18.01
N HIS A 81 -4.88 -13.50 -17.02
CA HIS A 81 -6.19 -14.15 -17.13
C HIS A 81 -7.02 -13.58 -18.29
N GLN A 82 -7.04 -12.26 -18.46
CA GLN A 82 -7.74 -11.62 -19.60
C GLN A 82 -7.17 -12.07 -20.95
N SER A 83 -5.85 -12.14 -21.08
CA SER A 83 -5.20 -12.63 -22.31
C SER A 83 -5.49 -14.11 -22.57
N TRP A 84 -5.59 -14.91 -21.51
CA TRP A 84 -6.01 -16.30 -21.57
C TRP A 84 -7.48 -16.46 -22.02
N GLU A 85 -8.41 -15.72 -21.42
CA GLU A 85 -9.83 -15.71 -21.81
C GLU A 85 -10.01 -15.23 -23.25
N LYS A 86 -9.25 -14.23 -23.68
CA LYS A 86 -9.26 -13.78 -25.08
C LYS A 86 -8.76 -14.88 -26.02
N TYR A 87 -7.67 -15.57 -25.66
CA TYR A 87 -7.15 -16.69 -26.42
C TYR A 87 -8.18 -17.83 -26.56
N LEU A 88 -8.83 -18.23 -25.47
CA LEU A 88 -9.87 -19.26 -25.52
C LEU A 88 -11.05 -18.86 -26.41
N ARG A 89 -11.49 -17.60 -26.30
CA ARG A 89 -12.61 -17.06 -27.09
C ARG A 89 -12.31 -17.04 -28.58
N ASP A 90 -11.15 -16.51 -28.95
CA ASP A 90 -10.85 -16.21 -30.36
C ASP A 90 -10.31 -17.44 -31.11
N ILE A 91 -9.64 -18.37 -30.42
CA ILE A 91 -8.99 -19.53 -31.05
C ILE A 91 -9.76 -20.84 -30.78
N SER A 92 -10.57 -20.90 -29.72
CA SER A 92 -11.37 -22.09 -29.34
C SER A 92 -10.60 -23.43 -29.43
N PRO A 93 -9.45 -23.58 -28.75
CA PRO A 93 -8.59 -24.75 -28.89
C PRO A 93 -9.08 -25.95 -28.05
N SER A 94 -8.63 -27.15 -28.41
CA SER A 94 -8.88 -28.40 -27.67
C SER A 94 -7.99 -28.49 -26.41
N PRO A 95 -8.41 -29.14 -25.30
CA PRO A 95 -7.60 -29.26 -24.08
C PRO A 95 -6.20 -29.87 -24.27
N ASP A 96 -6.04 -30.77 -25.24
CA ASP A 96 -4.77 -31.45 -25.51
C ASP A 96 -3.82 -30.68 -26.44
N ASP A 97 -4.29 -29.56 -26.95
CA ASP A 97 -3.51 -28.69 -27.81
C ASP A 97 -2.39 -28.00 -27.07
N TYR A 98 -1.25 -27.82 -27.74
CA TYR A 98 -0.23 -26.88 -27.27
C TYR A 98 -0.81 -25.47 -27.21
N LEU A 99 -0.51 -24.78 -26.12
CA LEU A 99 -0.98 -23.43 -25.87
C LEU A 99 -0.53 -22.47 -26.98
N ILE A 100 0.74 -22.61 -27.40
CA ILE A 100 1.29 -21.84 -28.51
C ILE A 100 1.52 -22.80 -29.68
N LYS A 101 0.57 -22.85 -30.61
CA LYS A 101 0.68 -23.64 -31.84
C LYS A 101 1.41 -22.90 -32.96
N SER A 102 2.19 -23.65 -33.72
CA SER A 102 2.68 -23.24 -35.04
C SER A 102 1.50 -23.03 -36.00
N GLN A 103 1.63 -22.11 -36.94
CA GLN A 103 0.61 -21.91 -37.99
C GLN A 103 0.67 -23.00 -39.07
N LYS A 104 1.76 -23.78 -39.12
CA LYS A 104 2.01 -24.79 -40.17
C LYS A 104 1.61 -26.21 -39.75
N ASN A 105 1.49 -26.49 -38.45
CA ASN A 105 1.16 -27.81 -37.92
C ASN A 105 0.68 -27.71 -36.46
N SER A 106 0.13 -28.81 -35.90
CA SER A 106 -0.33 -28.89 -34.51
C SER A 106 0.81 -29.02 -33.48
N ARG A 107 2.05 -28.64 -33.82
CA ARG A 107 3.22 -28.69 -32.93
C ARG A 107 3.58 -27.28 -32.44
N PRO A 108 4.33 -27.15 -31.32
CA PRO A 108 4.81 -25.84 -30.89
C PRO A 108 5.81 -25.26 -31.89
N PRO A 109 5.85 -23.92 -32.08
CA PRO A 109 6.82 -23.26 -32.93
C PRO A 109 8.25 -23.48 -32.40
N THR A 110 9.24 -23.44 -33.29
CA THR A 110 10.64 -23.55 -32.88
C THR A 110 11.08 -22.31 -32.11
N LEU A 111 12.07 -22.45 -31.23
CA LEU A 111 12.68 -21.31 -30.52
C LEU A 111 13.15 -20.18 -31.45
N SER A 112 13.68 -20.56 -32.62
CA SER A 112 14.10 -19.59 -33.63
C SER A 112 12.89 -18.80 -34.14
N SER A 113 11.79 -19.47 -34.49
CA SER A 113 10.56 -18.81 -34.93
C SER A 113 9.97 -17.88 -33.86
N VAL A 114 9.94 -18.32 -32.60
CA VAL A 114 9.47 -17.48 -31.49
C VAL A 114 10.38 -16.28 -31.26
N SER A 115 11.69 -16.44 -31.41
CA SER A 115 12.63 -15.31 -31.29
C SER A 115 12.40 -14.27 -32.39
N HIS A 116 12.09 -14.70 -33.62
CA HIS A 116 11.72 -13.78 -34.70
C HIS A 116 10.39 -13.06 -34.41
N MET A 117 9.39 -13.77 -33.88
CA MET A 117 8.13 -13.17 -33.45
C MET A 117 8.35 -12.08 -32.40
N ILE A 118 9.11 -12.40 -31.34
CA ILE A 118 9.40 -11.46 -30.25
C ILE A 118 10.13 -10.22 -30.80
N ASN A 119 11.12 -10.37 -31.67
CA ASN A 119 11.81 -9.23 -32.26
C ASN A 119 10.83 -8.35 -33.07
N GLY A 120 9.96 -8.96 -33.87
CA GLY A 120 8.92 -8.25 -34.62
C GLY A 120 7.96 -7.46 -33.71
N TRP A 121 7.62 -7.97 -32.53
CA TRP A 121 6.80 -7.24 -31.55
C TRP A 121 7.50 -5.98 -31.04
N PHE A 122 8.79 -6.08 -30.70
CA PHE A 122 9.57 -4.95 -30.21
C PHE A 122 9.82 -3.90 -31.31
N ASP A 123 9.97 -4.32 -32.56
CA ASP A 123 10.12 -3.43 -33.72
C ASP A 123 8.81 -2.66 -33.97
N ALA A 124 7.68 -3.36 -34.02
CA ALA A 124 6.37 -2.76 -34.21
C ALA A 124 5.99 -1.81 -33.06
N ALA A 125 6.39 -2.11 -31.82
CA ALA A 125 6.17 -1.24 -30.67
C ALA A 125 7.21 -0.10 -30.53
N GLN A 126 8.18 0.00 -31.44
CA GLN A 126 9.26 1.00 -31.42
C GLN A 126 10.00 1.04 -30.07
N VAL A 127 10.27 -0.13 -29.48
CA VAL A 127 11.04 -0.26 -28.23
C VAL A 127 12.53 -0.23 -28.56
N LYS A 128 13.30 0.66 -27.92
CA LYS A 128 14.76 0.81 -28.14
C LYS A 128 15.54 -0.13 -27.19
N GLY A 129 16.67 -0.68 -27.65
CA GLY A 129 17.58 -1.50 -26.81
C GLY A 129 17.72 -2.97 -27.24
N VAL A 130 18.24 -3.83 -26.35
CA VAL A 130 18.47 -5.26 -26.63
C VAL A 130 17.15 -6.03 -26.56
N LYS A 131 16.72 -6.57 -27.70
CA LYS A 131 15.43 -7.25 -27.92
C LYS A 131 15.59 -8.77 -27.84
N GLY A 132 14.54 -9.47 -27.41
CA GLY A 132 14.43 -10.93 -27.52
C GLY A 132 13.88 -11.65 -26.29
N ALA A 133 13.77 -12.97 -26.40
CA ALA A 133 13.20 -13.87 -25.38
C ALA A 133 13.79 -13.70 -23.97
N LYS A 134 15.11 -13.52 -23.86
CA LYS A 134 15.80 -13.31 -22.58
C LYS A 134 15.41 -11.98 -21.91
N SER A 135 15.05 -10.95 -22.69
CA SER A 135 14.59 -9.66 -22.16
C SER A 135 13.23 -9.80 -21.46
N LEU A 136 12.33 -10.66 -21.99
CA LEU A 136 11.02 -10.92 -21.39
C LEU A 136 11.14 -11.55 -20.00
N LYS A 137 11.97 -12.60 -19.87
CA LYS A 137 12.22 -13.23 -18.56
C LYS A 137 12.83 -12.26 -17.56
N ARG A 138 13.82 -11.45 -17.98
CA ARG A 138 14.46 -10.46 -17.09
C ARG A 138 13.48 -9.37 -16.64
N THR A 139 12.45 -9.09 -17.45
CA THR A 139 11.36 -8.16 -17.08
C THR A 139 10.60 -8.66 -15.85
N TRP A 140 10.33 -9.97 -15.75
CA TRP A 140 9.73 -10.56 -14.55
C TRP A 140 10.58 -10.33 -13.29
N GLU A 141 11.90 -10.56 -13.40
CA GLU A 141 12.83 -10.43 -12.27
C GLU A 141 12.90 -9.01 -11.70
N VAL A 142 12.68 -8.00 -12.55
CA VAL A 142 12.69 -6.59 -12.14
C VAL A 142 11.34 -6.11 -11.63
N PHE A 143 10.25 -6.45 -12.30
CA PHE A 143 8.94 -5.84 -12.00
C PHE A 143 8.03 -6.69 -11.12
N PHE A 144 8.23 -8.02 -11.09
CA PHE A 144 7.21 -8.95 -10.58
C PHE A 144 7.73 -9.98 -9.55
N LYS A 145 9.05 -10.19 -9.45
CA LYS A 145 9.67 -11.15 -8.51
C LYS A 145 9.50 -10.79 -7.03
N SER A 146 9.45 -9.51 -6.67
CA SER A 146 9.26 -9.08 -5.28
C SER A 146 7.88 -9.44 -4.72
N ARG A 147 6.84 -9.44 -5.57
CA ARG A 147 5.46 -9.82 -5.19
C ARG A 147 5.29 -11.32 -4.93
N SER A 148 6.02 -12.19 -5.63
CA SER A 148 5.95 -13.64 -5.37
C SER A 148 6.72 -14.05 -4.11
N LEU A 149 7.91 -13.47 -3.90
CA LEU A 149 8.79 -13.77 -2.75
C LEU A 149 8.26 -13.30 -1.40
N GLN A 150 7.43 -12.26 -1.37
CA GLN A 150 6.77 -11.80 -0.14
C GLN A 150 5.75 -12.83 0.41
N SER A 151 5.25 -13.74 -0.44
CA SER A 151 4.31 -14.80 -0.03
C SER A 151 4.98 -16.10 0.40
N ASP A 152 6.19 -16.40 -0.10
CA ASP A 152 6.95 -17.61 0.27
C ASP A 152 7.72 -17.44 1.59
N LYS A 153 8.11 -16.21 1.96
CA LYS A 153 8.74 -15.93 3.27
C LYS A 153 7.80 -16.10 4.46
N ARG A 154 6.48 -16.18 4.26
CA ARG A 154 5.48 -16.35 5.34
C ARG A 154 5.15 -17.81 5.70
N LYS A 155 5.79 -18.82 5.07
CA LYS A 155 5.48 -20.24 5.30
C LYS A 155 6.61 -21.14 5.84
N ASN A 156 7.78 -20.60 6.18
CA ASN A 156 8.86 -21.40 6.76
C ASN A 156 9.02 -21.24 8.28
N GLN A 157 7.93 -20.99 9.02
CA GLN A 157 7.91 -21.21 10.45
C GLN A 157 6.65 -21.99 10.87
N THR A 158 6.93 -23.22 11.32
CA THR A 158 6.16 -24.04 12.26
C THR A 158 4.91 -24.75 11.72
N GLU A 159 5.11 -25.99 11.29
CA GLU A 159 4.09 -27.03 11.39
C GLU A 159 3.74 -27.26 12.87
N ARG A 160 2.61 -26.72 13.31
CA ARG A 160 1.81 -27.29 14.39
C ARG A 160 0.37 -27.32 13.93
N LYS A 161 -0.21 -28.53 13.80
CA LYS A 161 -1.64 -28.73 13.56
C LYS A 161 -2.41 -28.10 14.73
N SER A 162 -3.32 -27.15 14.44
CA SER A 162 -4.23 -26.57 15.43
C SER A 162 -5.69 -26.97 15.12
N PRO A 163 -6.53 -27.29 16.12
CA PRO A 163 -7.84 -27.94 15.96
C PRO A 163 -8.99 -27.01 15.53
N ASN A 164 -8.70 -25.88 14.88
CA ASN A 164 -9.71 -24.86 14.57
C ASN A 164 -9.55 -24.41 13.11
N ASP A 165 -10.04 -25.21 12.15
CA ASP A 165 -9.92 -24.91 10.72
C ASP A 165 -11.08 -24.03 10.21
N TYR A 166 -11.18 -22.83 10.76
CA TYR A 166 -12.07 -21.78 10.25
C TYR A 166 -11.71 -21.33 8.82
N MET A 167 -10.54 -21.72 8.31
CA MET A 167 -10.01 -21.35 7.00
C MET A 167 -10.69 -22.08 5.84
N GLN A 168 -11.44 -23.16 6.10
CA GLN A 168 -12.27 -23.82 5.08
C GLN A 168 -13.62 -23.13 4.84
N VAL A 169 -14.02 -22.20 5.71
CA VAL A 169 -15.35 -21.55 5.69
C VAL A 169 -15.38 -20.29 4.83
N LEU A 170 -14.25 -19.59 4.67
CA LEU A 170 -14.18 -18.28 4.02
C LEU A 170 -13.45 -18.36 2.67
N LYS A 171 -14.13 -17.96 1.60
CA LYS A 171 -13.53 -17.81 0.26
C LYS A 171 -12.84 -16.44 0.15
N PRO A 172 -11.68 -16.33 -0.51
CA PRO A 172 -10.96 -15.07 -0.62
C PRO A 172 -11.69 -14.08 -1.54
N LEU A 173 -11.85 -12.84 -1.06
CA LEU A 173 -12.20 -11.67 -1.88
C LEU A 173 -10.88 -11.04 -2.38
N GLY A 174 -10.82 -10.70 -3.66
CA GLY A 174 -9.60 -10.18 -4.30
C GLY A 174 -9.21 -8.78 -3.80
N GLU A 175 -7.91 -8.46 -3.89
CA GLU A 175 -7.39 -7.12 -3.58
C GLU A 175 -7.84 -6.10 -4.64
N MET A 176 -8.73 -5.20 -4.24
CA MET A 176 -8.93 -3.90 -4.87
C MET A 176 -8.81 -2.84 -3.78
N SER A 177 -8.10 -1.74 -4.03
CA SER A 177 -8.42 -0.54 -3.26
C SER A 177 -9.81 -0.12 -3.70
N THR A 178 -10.76 -0.33 -2.80
CA THR A 178 -12.18 -0.25 -3.09
C THR A 178 -12.63 1.21 -3.01
N ILE A 179 -13.70 1.58 -3.72
CA ILE A 179 -14.33 2.91 -3.59
C ILE A 179 -14.61 3.24 -2.11
N GLN A 180 -14.91 2.20 -1.32
CA GLN A 180 -15.04 2.22 0.12
C GLN A 180 -13.81 2.78 0.85
N GLU A 181 -12.60 2.35 0.48
CA GLU A 181 -11.37 2.83 1.10
C GLU A 181 -11.14 4.31 0.82
N THR A 182 -11.41 4.75 -0.41
CA THR A 182 -11.35 6.17 -0.77
C THR A 182 -12.37 6.99 0.00
N VAL A 183 -13.61 6.51 0.11
CA VAL A 183 -14.66 7.18 0.90
C VAL A 183 -14.27 7.26 2.37
N HIS A 184 -13.75 6.18 2.93
CA HIS A 184 -13.24 6.16 4.30
C HIS A 184 -12.08 7.15 4.49
N ALA A 185 -11.09 7.16 3.61
CA ALA A 185 -9.93 8.04 3.71
C ALA A 185 -10.33 9.53 3.69
N GLU A 186 -11.25 9.91 2.81
CA GLU A 186 -11.74 11.29 2.71
C GLU A 186 -12.56 11.71 3.95
N LEU A 187 -13.48 10.85 4.41
CA LEU A 187 -14.27 11.12 5.63
C LEU A 187 -13.37 11.19 6.87
N PHE A 188 -12.45 10.22 7.00
CA PHE A 188 -11.46 10.22 8.07
C PHE A 188 -10.65 11.50 8.06
N LYS A 189 -10.09 11.90 6.91
CA LYS A 189 -9.33 13.16 6.80
C LYS A 189 -10.17 14.38 7.19
N ALA A 190 -11.41 14.46 6.71
CA ALA A 190 -12.29 15.59 7.02
C ALA A 190 -12.62 15.69 8.52
N ILE A 191 -12.78 14.57 9.22
CA ILE A 191 -12.98 14.51 10.67
C ILE A 191 -11.69 14.90 11.41
N ILE A 192 -10.58 14.25 11.10
CA ILE A 192 -9.28 14.44 11.77
C ILE A 192 -8.80 15.89 11.66
N CYS A 193 -8.97 16.52 10.49
CA CYS A 193 -8.60 17.91 10.28
C CYS A 193 -9.63 18.93 10.82
N GLY A 194 -10.67 18.48 11.53
CA GLY A 194 -11.70 19.35 12.12
C GLY A 194 -12.63 20.02 11.11
N ARG A 195 -12.60 19.64 9.82
CA ARG A 195 -13.50 20.20 8.78
C ARG A 195 -14.94 19.74 9.00
N ILE A 196 -15.12 18.54 9.53
CA ILE A 196 -16.37 18.06 10.09
C ILE A 196 -16.20 18.09 11.62
N PRO A 197 -16.83 19.03 12.33
CA PRO A 197 -16.56 19.24 13.75
C PRO A 197 -17.16 18.13 14.62
N PRO A 198 -16.60 17.89 15.82
CA PRO A 198 -17.21 17.01 16.81
C PRO A 198 -18.66 17.37 17.15
N GLY A 199 -19.53 16.36 17.22
CA GLY A 199 -20.96 16.52 17.40
C GLY A 199 -21.78 16.71 16.12
N GLU A 200 -21.13 16.91 14.97
CA GLU A 200 -21.82 17.05 13.70
C GLU A 200 -22.53 15.74 13.30
N LYS A 201 -23.73 15.87 12.73
CA LYS A 201 -24.50 14.73 12.25
C LYS A 201 -24.18 14.46 10.77
N ILE A 202 -23.72 13.26 10.48
CA ILE A 202 -23.47 12.80 9.11
C ILE A 202 -24.76 12.26 8.49
N VAL A 203 -25.16 12.86 7.38
CA VAL A 203 -26.27 12.38 6.54
C VAL A 203 -25.69 11.59 5.37
N ILE A 204 -25.88 10.27 5.39
CA ILE A 204 -25.34 9.32 4.38
C ILE A 204 -25.68 9.78 2.95
N ASP A 205 -26.92 10.20 2.72
CA ASP A 205 -27.39 10.60 1.39
C ASP A 205 -26.68 11.85 0.86
N LYS A 206 -26.38 12.81 1.74
CA LYS A 206 -25.63 14.01 1.35
C LYS A 206 -24.21 13.67 0.96
N ILE A 207 -23.53 12.82 1.75
CA ILE A 207 -22.17 12.37 1.44
C ILE A 207 -22.13 11.56 0.15
N ALA A 208 -23.05 10.61 -0.04
CA ALA A 208 -23.14 9.79 -1.24
C ALA A 208 -23.31 10.65 -2.50
N MET A 209 -24.22 11.63 -2.45
CA MET A 209 -24.45 12.58 -3.54
C MET A 209 -23.21 13.44 -3.82
N GLN A 210 -22.60 14.02 -2.78
CA GLN A 210 -21.43 14.89 -2.92
C GLN A 210 -20.22 14.16 -3.48
N MET A 211 -19.98 12.92 -3.04
CA MET A 211 -18.87 12.10 -3.49
C MET A 211 -19.17 11.31 -4.77
N ARG A 212 -20.40 11.40 -5.31
CA ARG A 212 -20.88 10.67 -6.50
C ARG A 212 -20.71 9.15 -6.39
N VAL A 213 -21.04 8.61 -5.23
CA VAL A 213 -21.00 7.16 -4.92
C VAL A 213 -22.36 6.68 -4.43
N SER A 214 -22.56 5.36 -4.39
CA SER A 214 -23.76 4.80 -3.77
C SER A 214 -23.70 4.87 -2.23
N ARG A 215 -24.82 4.60 -1.56
CA ARG A 215 -24.93 4.64 -0.08
C ARG A 215 -24.10 3.56 0.62
N ILE A 216 -23.82 2.44 -0.04
CA ILE A 216 -23.13 1.28 0.53
C ILE A 216 -21.70 1.64 0.98
N PRO A 217 -20.81 2.16 0.11
CA PRO A 217 -19.45 2.50 0.51
C PRO A 217 -19.38 3.59 1.57
N VAL A 218 -20.34 4.52 1.61
CA VAL A 218 -20.47 5.51 2.68
C VAL A 218 -20.80 4.83 4.02
N ARG A 219 -21.76 3.90 4.03
CA ARG A 219 -22.12 3.17 5.25
C ARG A 219 -20.96 2.33 5.78
N GLU A 220 -20.25 1.63 4.90
CA GLU A 220 -19.07 0.83 5.28
C GLU A 220 -17.94 1.70 5.84
N ALA A 221 -17.69 2.85 5.22
CA ALA A 221 -16.75 3.83 5.73
C ALA A 221 -17.13 4.34 7.13
N LEU A 222 -18.42 4.64 7.36
CA LEU A 222 -18.90 5.07 8.67
C LEU A 222 -18.78 3.96 9.73
N HIS A 223 -19.05 2.71 9.40
CA HIS A 223 -18.83 1.60 10.34
C HIS A 223 -17.36 1.48 10.77
N ARG A 224 -16.42 1.62 9.84
CA ARG A 224 -14.98 1.63 10.17
C ARG A 224 -14.59 2.82 11.06
N LEU A 225 -15.17 4.00 10.82
CA LEU A 225 -14.97 5.16 11.68
C LEU A 225 -15.57 4.96 13.08
N GLN A 226 -16.67 4.21 13.19
CA GLN A 226 -17.28 3.83 14.47
C GLN A 226 -16.38 2.85 15.23
N GLU A 227 -15.79 1.87 14.56
CA GLU A 227 -14.80 0.94 15.15
C GLU A 227 -13.56 1.67 15.67
N ALA A 228 -13.11 2.72 14.98
CA ALA A 228 -12.04 3.60 15.46
C ALA A 228 -12.47 4.48 16.66
N GLY A 229 -13.76 4.53 16.99
CA GLY A 229 -14.34 5.36 18.05
C GLY A 229 -14.46 6.84 17.68
N LEU A 230 -14.38 7.19 16.40
CA LEU A 230 -14.50 8.59 15.93
C LEU A 230 -15.96 9.03 15.77
N ILE A 231 -16.87 8.08 15.55
CA ILE A 231 -18.30 8.35 15.40
C ILE A 231 -19.13 7.37 16.21
N SER A 232 -20.39 7.73 16.47
CA SER A 232 -21.43 6.85 16.99
C SER A 232 -22.56 6.76 15.99
N ILE A 233 -23.05 5.55 15.72
CA ILE A 233 -24.21 5.32 14.85
C ILE A 233 -25.38 4.88 15.71
N ASP A 234 -26.41 5.71 15.78
CA ASP A 234 -27.67 5.41 16.46
C ASP A 234 -28.78 5.14 15.44
N LYS A 235 -29.62 4.13 15.69
CA LYS A 235 -30.70 3.69 14.78
C LYS A 235 -31.68 4.82 14.43
N TRP A 236 -31.89 5.76 15.34
CA TRP A 236 -32.86 6.85 15.22
C TRP A 236 -32.20 8.19 14.91
N LYS A 237 -30.99 8.44 15.44
CA LYS A 237 -30.28 9.72 15.28
C LYS A 237 -29.31 9.74 14.10
N GLY A 238 -28.97 8.61 13.51
CA GLY A 238 -27.98 8.51 12.43
C GLY A 238 -26.55 8.51 12.96
N ALA A 239 -25.58 8.80 12.09
CA ALA A 239 -24.17 8.87 12.45
C ALA A 239 -23.81 10.26 13.00
N ILE A 240 -23.12 10.32 14.14
CA ILE A 240 -22.70 11.56 14.81
C ILE A 240 -21.20 11.47 15.13
N ILE A 241 -20.44 12.54 14.87
CA ILE A 241 -19.03 12.61 15.27
C ILE A 241 -18.92 12.69 16.79
N ASN A 242 -18.11 11.84 17.40
CA ASN A 242 -18.01 11.76 18.86
C ASN A 242 -17.42 13.04 19.46
N LYS A 243 -18.02 13.51 20.56
CA LYS A 243 -17.44 14.56 21.40
C LYS A 243 -16.54 13.95 22.46
N LEU A 244 -15.40 14.57 22.74
CA LEU A 244 -14.58 14.28 23.91
C LEU A 244 -15.10 15.12 25.05
N SER A 245 -15.43 14.47 26.17
CA SER A 245 -15.57 15.16 27.44
C SER A 245 -14.19 15.59 27.95
N VAL A 246 -14.18 16.51 28.91
CA VAL A 246 -12.94 16.94 29.57
C VAL A 246 -12.28 15.74 30.28
N GLU A 247 -13.07 14.85 30.85
CA GLU A 247 -12.60 13.63 31.53
C GLU A 247 -11.93 12.68 30.54
N ASN A 248 -12.55 12.45 29.37
CA ASN A 248 -11.96 11.61 28.33
C ASN A 248 -10.67 12.23 27.77
N LEU A 249 -10.62 13.55 27.62
CA LEU A 249 -9.40 14.23 27.18
C LEU A 249 -8.27 14.03 28.20
N LYS A 250 -8.54 14.21 29.50
CA LYS A 250 -7.58 13.96 30.57
C LYS A 250 -7.08 12.51 30.59
N GLU A 251 -8.00 11.56 30.45
CA GLU A 251 -7.67 10.14 30.36
C GLU A 251 -6.77 9.84 29.15
N ILE A 252 -7.14 10.31 27.97
CA ILE A 252 -6.34 10.14 26.74
C ILE A 252 -4.95 10.76 26.92
N THR A 253 -4.86 11.99 27.43
CA THR A 253 -3.56 12.64 27.69
C THR A 253 -2.71 11.85 28.68
N HIS A 254 -3.29 11.30 29.74
CA HIS A 254 -2.58 10.45 30.70
C HIS A 254 -2.04 9.16 30.06
N ILE A 255 -2.87 8.48 29.26
CA ILE A 255 -2.44 7.28 28.52
C ILE A 255 -1.33 7.64 27.52
N ARG A 256 -1.49 8.74 26.78
CA ARG A 256 -0.48 9.23 25.83
C ARG A 256 0.84 9.53 26.52
N LEU A 257 0.82 10.20 27.67
CA LEU A 257 2.02 10.47 28.48
C LEU A 257 2.78 9.19 28.82
N MET A 258 2.09 8.13 29.22
CA MET A 258 2.71 6.84 29.53
C MET A 258 3.28 6.17 28.27
N LEU A 259 2.48 6.05 27.21
CA LEU A 259 2.82 5.28 26.03
C LEU A 259 3.86 5.98 25.14
N GLU A 260 3.67 7.28 24.88
CA GLU A 260 4.56 8.06 24.03
C GLU A 260 5.93 8.25 24.70
N SER A 261 5.97 8.45 26.03
CA SER A 261 7.24 8.49 26.78
C SER A 261 8.02 7.20 26.64
N GLN A 262 7.35 6.05 26.79
CA GLN A 262 8.00 4.75 26.66
C GLN A 262 8.53 4.53 25.23
N ALA A 263 7.76 4.92 24.22
CA ALA A 263 8.20 4.84 22.83
C ALA A 263 9.41 5.73 22.58
N ALA A 264 9.40 6.97 23.06
CA ALA A 264 10.48 7.92 22.84
C ALA A 264 11.77 7.55 23.58
N GLN A 265 11.67 7.02 24.81
CA GLN A 265 12.83 6.48 25.54
C GLN A 265 13.48 5.34 24.76
N ARG A 266 12.67 4.38 24.28
CA ARG A 266 13.17 3.25 23.50
C ARG A 266 13.74 3.69 22.15
N ALA A 267 13.16 4.71 21.53
CA ALA A 267 13.65 5.29 20.30
C ALA A 267 15.04 5.93 20.46
N ALA A 268 15.29 6.64 21.57
CA ALA A 268 16.60 7.25 21.84
C ALA A 268 17.72 6.20 21.94
N GLU A 269 17.43 5.03 22.51
CA GLU A 269 18.37 3.89 22.58
C GLU A 269 18.71 3.31 21.20
N ASN A 270 17.79 3.43 20.23
CA ASN A 270 17.92 2.88 18.89
C ASN A 270 18.30 3.94 17.84
N CYS A 271 18.61 5.18 18.25
CA CYS A 271 18.77 6.28 17.30
C CYS A 271 19.84 5.97 16.25
N SER A 272 19.58 6.38 15.00
CA SER A 272 20.48 6.19 13.87
C SER A 272 20.82 7.54 13.22
N PRO A 273 22.01 7.68 12.59
CA PRO A 273 22.37 8.91 11.87
C PRO A 273 21.37 9.28 10.75
N GLN A 274 20.69 8.27 10.19
CA GLN A 274 19.64 8.49 9.20
C GLN A 274 18.40 9.13 9.82
N LEU A 275 17.99 8.65 11.00
CA LEU A 275 16.87 9.22 11.74
C LEU A 275 17.19 10.65 12.21
N ASP A 276 18.40 10.92 12.71
CA ASP A 276 18.80 12.27 13.14
C ASP A 276 18.58 13.29 12.02
N LYS A 277 19.03 12.95 10.80
CA LYS A 277 18.84 13.79 9.63
C LYS A 277 17.38 13.95 9.23
N GLU A 278 16.57 12.88 9.34
CA GLU A 278 15.13 12.95 9.10
C GLU A 278 14.45 13.89 10.10
N LEU A 279 14.76 13.77 11.39
CA LEU A 279 14.20 14.59 12.44
C LEU A 279 14.62 16.06 12.31
N GLU A 280 15.87 16.34 11.92
CA GLU A 280 16.32 17.71 11.59
C GLU A 280 15.50 18.33 10.45
N ILE A 281 15.30 17.57 9.37
CA ILE A 281 14.51 18.04 8.21
C ILE A 281 13.06 18.31 8.63
N LEU A 282 12.44 17.38 9.36
CA LEU A 282 11.06 17.52 9.83
C LEU A 282 10.91 18.70 10.80
N HIS A 283 11.84 18.87 11.73
CA HIS A 283 11.87 19.99 12.67
C HIS A 283 11.96 21.33 11.93
N GLU A 284 12.88 21.45 10.96
CA GLU A 284 13.03 22.69 10.18
C GLU A 284 11.83 22.98 9.29
N GLN A 285 11.23 21.95 8.67
CA GLN A 285 9.99 22.12 7.90
C GLN A 285 8.84 22.57 8.81
N TRP A 286 8.67 21.93 9.96
CA TRP A 286 7.66 22.30 10.95
C TRP A 286 7.86 23.74 11.44
N LYS A 287 9.08 24.11 11.81
CA LYS A 287 9.42 25.47 12.26
C LYS A 287 9.15 26.53 11.18
N ARG A 288 9.42 26.23 9.91
CA ARG A 288 9.11 27.12 8.78
C ARG A 288 7.61 27.24 8.50
N SER A 289 6.80 26.27 8.93
CA SER A 289 5.34 26.35 8.79
C SER A 289 4.70 27.31 9.79
N ILE A 290 5.31 27.52 10.96
CA ILE A 290 4.80 28.40 12.03
C ILE A 290 4.46 29.81 11.54
N PRO A 291 5.38 30.59 10.92
CA PRO A 291 5.06 31.95 10.48
C PRO A 291 4.07 32.02 9.31
N LEU A 292 3.75 30.88 8.68
CA LEU A 292 2.77 30.80 7.58
C LEU A 292 1.34 30.57 8.08
N MET A 293 1.17 30.23 9.37
CA MET A 293 -0.14 29.98 9.95
C MET A 293 -0.98 31.25 10.00
N LYS A 294 -2.24 31.14 9.57
CA LYS A 294 -3.20 32.26 9.58
C LYS A 294 -4.46 31.88 10.32
N LYS A 295 -4.96 32.80 11.14
CA LYS A 295 -6.16 32.57 11.96
C LYS A 295 -7.32 32.21 11.05
N ASN A 296 -8.07 31.17 11.41
CA ASN A 296 -9.16 30.60 10.61
C ASN A 296 -8.76 30.05 9.22
N ASP A 297 -7.46 29.89 8.90
CA ASP A 297 -7.00 29.22 7.68
C ASP A 297 -6.61 27.77 7.99
N LEU A 298 -7.59 26.87 7.89
CA LEU A 298 -7.43 25.45 8.15
C LEU A 298 -6.32 24.79 7.32
N LYS A 299 -5.99 25.31 6.14
CA LYS A 299 -4.96 24.71 5.28
C LYS A 299 -3.56 24.91 5.85
N THR A 300 -3.28 26.13 6.35
CA THR A 300 -1.99 26.43 6.97
C THR A 300 -1.82 25.70 8.30
N VAL A 301 -2.90 25.58 9.07
CA VAL A 301 -2.95 24.82 10.33
C VAL A 301 -2.78 23.31 10.10
N GLU A 302 -3.45 22.75 9.07
CA GLU A 302 -3.31 21.33 8.69
C GLU A 302 -1.85 21.00 8.37
N GLU A 303 -1.14 21.88 7.66
CA GLU A 303 0.28 21.66 7.35
C GLU A 303 1.17 21.67 8.60
N TYR A 304 0.98 22.64 9.50
CA TYR A 304 1.68 22.69 10.78
C TYR A 304 1.45 21.43 11.62
N LEU A 305 0.19 21.00 11.80
CA LEU A 305 -0.16 19.82 12.59
C LEU A 305 0.28 18.53 11.92
N ARG A 306 0.28 18.46 10.58
CA ARG A 306 0.81 17.33 9.82
C ARG A 306 2.30 17.15 10.05
N LEU A 307 3.08 18.24 9.97
CA LEU A 307 4.52 18.22 10.22
C LEU A 307 4.84 17.90 11.68
N ASN A 308 4.07 18.45 12.62
CA ASN A 308 4.15 18.12 14.04
C ASN A 308 3.99 16.62 14.27
N ARG A 309 2.91 16.04 13.76
CA ARG A 309 2.64 14.60 13.86
C ARG A 309 3.75 13.77 13.20
N GLN A 310 4.26 14.19 12.05
CA GLN A 310 5.34 13.46 11.37
C GLN A 310 6.62 13.42 12.20
N PHE A 311 7.00 14.54 12.83
CA PHE A 311 8.15 14.61 13.73
C PHE A 311 8.00 13.61 14.89
N HIS A 312 6.89 13.66 15.62
CA HIS A 312 6.61 12.74 16.74
C HIS A 312 6.57 11.27 16.30
N HIS A 313 5.87 10.95 15.21
CA HIS A 313 5.77 9.57 14.72
C HIS A 313 7.08 9.03 14.16
N ALA A 314 7.99 9.88 13.66
CA ALA A 314 9.33 9.46 13.26
C ALA A 314 10.14 8.98 14.48
N ILE A 315 10.02 9.66 15.62
CA ILE A 315 10.59 9.19 16.90
C ILE A 315 9.98 7.84 17.30
N TYR A 316 8.65 7.74 17.36
CA TYR A 316 7.99 6.51 17.85
C TYR A 316 8.27 5.27 17.01
N ARG A 317 8.49 5.45 15.70
CA ARG A 317 8.84 4.37 14.77
C ARG A 317 10.15 3.69 15.14
N GLU A 318 11.11 4.45 15.70
CA GLU A 318 12.42 3.93 16.10
C GLU A 318 12.37 3.14 17.41
N ALA A 319 11.25 3.15 18.13
CA ALA A 319 11.06 2.27 19.28
C ALA A 319 11.04 0.78 18.89
N HIS A 320 10.78 0.48 17.60
CA HIS A 320 10.55 -0.89 17.09
C HIS A 320 9.43 -1.65 17.82
N MET A 321 8.43 -0.92 18.31
CA MET A 321 7.25 -1.44 19.01
C MET A 321 5.98 -1.18 18.17
N PRO A 322 5.72 -1.95 17.10
CA PRO A 322 4.66 -1.63 16.13
C PRO A 322 3.25 -1.62 16.74
N ILE A 323 2.98 -2.48 17.74
CA ILE A 323 1.69 -2.50 18.44
C ILE A 323 1.51 -1.23 19.29
N LEU A 324 2.56 -0.82 20.02
CA LEU A 324 2.55 0.43 20.78
C LEU A 324 2.31 1.63 19.87
N HIS A 325 3.01 1.68 18.73
CA HIS A 325 2.84 2.76 17.75
C HIS A 325 1.42 2.83 17.18
N GLN A 326 0.77 1.69 16.94
CA GLN A 326 -0.64 1.64 16.52
C GLN A 326 -1.58 2.21 17.58
N ILE A 327 -1.36 1.88 18.86
CA ILE A 327 -2.19 2.41 19.97
C ILE A 327 -1.98 3.92 20.09
N ILE A 328 -0.73 4.40 20.08
CA ILE A 328 -0.41 5.84 20.08
C ILE A 328 -1.11 6.53 18.92
N ASN A 329 -1.02 5.97 17.71
CA ASN A 329 -1.65 6.54 16.52
C ASN A 329 -3.17 6.72 16.67
N ALA A 330 -3.85 5.71 17.21
CA ALA A 330 -5.29 5.78 17.46
C ALA A 330 -5.66 6.85 18.50
N LEU A 331 -4.83 7.07 19.52
CA LEU A 331 -5.05 8.13 20.51
C LEU A 331 -4.84 9.52 19.91
N TRP A 332 -3.80 9.70 19.08
CA TRP A 332 -3.59 10.92 18.30
C TRP A 332 -4.80 11.25 17.43
N ASP A 333 -5.36 10.26 16.74
CA ASP A 333 -6.52 10.45 15.86
C ASP A 333 -7.75 10.96 16.65
N ARG A 334 -7.94 10.56 17.91
CA ARG A 334 -9.05 11.03 18.74
C ARG A 334 -8.94 12.50 19.16
N VAL A 335 -7.73 12.98 19.43
CA VAL A 335 -7.51 14.38 19.87
C VAL A 335 -7.32 15.35 18.71
N SER A 336 -6.91 14.86 17.54
CA SER A 336 -6.54 15.68 16.39
C SER A 336 -7.62 16.67 15.92
N PRO A 337 -8.93 16.35 15.89
CA PRO A 337 -9.97 17.32 15.52
C PRO A 337 -9.96 18.56 16.43
N TYR A 338 -9.74 18.37 17.73
CA TYR A 338 -9.70 19.45 18.71
C TYR A 338 -8.44 20.29 18.56
N LEU A 339 -7.29 19.66 18.32
CA LEU A 339 -6.05 20.39 18.03
C LEU A 339 -6.20 21.29 16.79
N HIS A 340 -6.83 20.81 15.71
CA HIS A 340 -7.09 21.63 14.53
C HIS A 340 -8.00 22.82 14.83
N ILE A 341 -9.08 22.61 15.59
CA ILE A 341 -10.03 23.68 15.95
C ILE A 341 -9.36 24.72 16.86
N LEU A 342 -8.66 24.29 17.91
CA LEU A 342 -8.00 25.18 18.86
C LEU A 342 -6.90 26.01 18.20
N VAL A 343 -6.01 25.34 17.45
CA VAL A 343 -4.90 26.02 16.77
C VAL A 343 -5.41 26.99 15.69
N ALA A 344 -6.49 26.65 14.98
CA ALA A 344 -7.07 27.55 13.99
C ALA A 344 -7.76 28.78 14.62
N GLY A 345 -8.35 28.63 15.81
CA GLY A 345 -9.02 29.70 16.53
C GLY A 345 -8.06 30.64 17.29
N GLU A 346 -6.98 30.11 17.84
CA GLU A 346 -6.08 30.80 18.78
C GLU A 346 -4.60 30.49 18.51
N ILE A 347 -4.09 30.92 17.34
CA ILE A 347 -2.70 30.66 16.92
C ILE A 347 -1.67 31.16 17.92
N GLU A 348 -1.83 32.38 18.44
CA GLU A 348 -0.87 33.00 19.36
C GLU A 348 -0.78 32.25 20.70
N GLY A 349 -1.86 31.59 21.14
CA GLY A 349 -1.84 30.72 22.33
C GLY A 349 -1.30 29.31 22.03
N ALA A 350 -1.47 28.84 20.80
CA ALA A 350 -1.09 27.48 20.40
C ALA A 350 0.39 27.33 20.02
N VAL A 351 1.03 28.40 19.53
CA VAL A 351 2.42 28.37 19.06
C VAL A 351 3.25 29.43 19.76
N THR A 352 4.12 28.97 20.66
CA THR A 352 4.99 29.82 21.48
C THR A 352 6.45 29.55 21.18
N SER A 353 7.34 30.45 21.62
CA SER A 353 8.79 30.19 21.63
C SER A 353 9.14 28.90 22.40
N GLU A 354 8.38 28.60 23.44
CA GLU A 354 8.48 27.38 24.24
C GLU A 354 8.18 26.11 23.39
N THR A 355 7.18 26.15 22.49
CA THR A 355 6.89 24.99 21.61
C THR A 355 8.10 24.63 20.74
N ILE A 356 8.80 25.64 20.21
CA ILE A 356 10.01 25.43 19.41
C ILE A 356 11.14 24.85 20.28
N GLN A 357 11.31 25.36 21.49
CA GLN A 357 12.32 24.85 22.43
C GLN A 357 12.07 23.40 22.80
N ILE A 358 10.80 23.01 23.02
CA ILE A 358 10.42 21.65 23.36
C ILE A 358 10.80 20.67 22.24
N HIS A 359 10.42 20.96 20.98
CA HIS A 359 10.80 20.12 19.84
C HIS A 359 12.33 20.05 19.64
N GLN A 360 13.02 21.19 19.79
CA GLN A 360 14.49 21.21 19.73
C GLN A 360 15.11 20.37 20.84
N GLY A 361 14.53 20.38 22.03
CA GLY A 361 14.93 19.57 23.17
C GLY A 361 14.79 18.07 22.89
N MET A 362 13.67 17.64 22.29
CA MET A 362 13.50 16.24 21.86
C MET A 362 14.57 15.85 20.84
N LEU A 363 14.80 16.69 19.83
CA LEU A 363 15.82 16.46 18.81
C LEU A 363 17.22 16.31 19.43
N ASN A 364 17.58 17.18 20.37
CA ASN A 364 18.86 17.11 21.07
C ASN A 364 18.97 15.84 21.92
N GLY A 365 17.91 15.48 22.64
CA GLY A 365 17.86 14.24 23.42
C GLY A 365 18.04 13.01 22.54
N MET A 366 17.44 12.98 21.34
CA MET A 366 17.60 11.89 20.38
C MET A 366 19.05 11.78 19.90
N LYS A 367 19.67 12.90 19.50
CA LYS A 367 21.08 12.96 19.07
C LYS A 367 22.06 12.53 20.15
N ASN A 368 21.76 12.87 21.40
CA ASN A 368 22.58 12.52 22.55
C ASN A 368 22.28 11.11 23.08
N HIS A 369 21.37 10.36 22.43
CA HIS A 369 20.87 9.06 22.91
C HIS A 369 20.34 9.11 24.36
N SER A 370 19.83 10.27 24.78
CA SER A 370 19.39 10.52 26.15
C SER A 370 17.90 10.25 26.30
N ALA A 371 17.56 9.02 26.66
CA ALA A 371 16.17 8.60 26.89
C ALA A 371 15.44 9.50 27.92
N ALA A 372 16.14 9.92 28.98
CA ALA A 372 15.60 10.80 30.00
C ALA A 372 15.28 12.20 29.44
N GLU A 373 16.16 12.78 28.62
CA GLU A 373 15.95 14.10 28.03
C GLU A 373 14.80 14.09 27.03
N VAL A 374 14.75 13.12 26.11
CA VAL A 374 13.65 13.00 25.15
C VAL A 374 12.32 12.82 25.87
N SER A 375 12.28 11.95 26.89
CA SER A 375 11.06 11.73 27.67
C SER A 375 10.59 12.97 28.41
N ARG A 376 11.52 13.77 28.96
CA ARG A 376 11.17 15.02 29.64
C ARG A 376 10.50 16.00 28.67
N TRP A 377 11.18 16.31 27.56
CA TRP A 377 10.65 17.24 26.57
C TRP A 377 9.33 16.77 25.96
N LEU A 378 9.19 15.46 25.71
CA LEU A 378 7.93 14.89 25.24
C LEU A 378 6.76 15.09 26.21
N LYS A 379 7.01 14.92 27.51
CA LYS A 379 5.99 15.16 28.54
C LYS A 379 5.60 16.63 28.59
N GLU A 380 6.56 17.53 28.43
CA GLU A 380 6.30 18.97 28.35
C GLU A 380 5.42 19.33 27.14
N ASP A 381 5.64 18.72 25.97
CA ASP A 381 4.77 18.94 24.79
C ASP A 381 3.33 18.47 24.99
N LEU A 382 3.12 17.40 25.76
CA LEU A 382 1.80 16.82 26.00
C LEU A 382 0.98 17.54 27.07
N ILE A 383 1.63 18.28 27.98
CA ILE A 383 0.99 18.90 29.15
C ILE A 383 0.67 20.39 28.93
N ARG A 384 1.33 21.04 27.97
CA ARG A 384 0.97 22.40 27.55
C ARG A 384 -0.43 22.46 26.97
#